data_AF-A0A0M6ZPM2-F1
#
_entry.id   AF-A0A0M6ZPM2-F1
#
_cell.length_a   1.000
_cell.length_b   1.000
_cell.length_c   1.000
_cell.angle_alpha   90.00
_cell.angle_beta   90.00
_cell.angle_gamma   90.00
#
_symmetry.space_group_name_H-M   'P 1'
#
loop_
_entity.id
_entity.type
_entity.pdbx_description
1 polymer ?
#
loop_
_entity_poly.entity_id
_entity_poly.type
_entity_poly.pdbx_seq_one_letter_code
_entity_poly.pdbx_strand_id
1 'polypeptide(L)'
;MRGVNLMANIKQENVARVIDFLEQNKNRDGEVSLTDVMHLAEVMSGSMHDFLSTVQPTVTEELKLIAKEITRMKEEICQLRANDMTGNKIPDAGRELDAIVEATEEATNTIMEAAEDIMGADTSDTEAYQELVSNKMISIFEACTFQDITGQRISKVVTTLNYIDERVSSFIEHLRIPEDLDAELQESDEERRKRELILHGPQHDGEGVSQDDIDSMLMGAQADIDKLFD
;
A
#
# COMPACT_ATOMS: atom_id res chain seq x y z
N MET A 1 -33.06 13.16 -6.43
CA MET A 1 -33.62 14.24 -7.28
C MET A 1 -35.04 14.69 -6.91
N ARG A 2 -35.99 13.81 -6.53
CA ARG A 2 -37.36 14.23 -6.16
C ARG A 2 -37.47 15.09 -4.88
N GLY A 3 -36.70 14.77 -3.83
CA GLY A 3 -36.75 15.50 -2.55
C GLY A 3 -36.20 16.94 -2.62
N VAL A 4 -35.14 17.15 -3.41
CA VAL A 4 -34.51 18.47 -3.60
C VAL A 4 -35.46 19.44 -4.31
N ASN A 5 -36.20 18.96 -5.32
CA ASN A 5 -37.21 19.77 -6.02
C ASN A 5 -38.43 20.11 -5.15
N LEU A 6 -38.83 19.20 -4.26
CA LEU A 6 -39.93 19.45 -3.31
C LEU A 6 -39.54 20.53 -2.29
N MET A 7 -38.33 20.46 -1.74
CA MET A 7 -37.78 21.47 -0.83
C MET A 7 -37.65 22.85 -1.49
N ALA A 8 -37.23 22.90 -2.75
CA ALA A 8 -37.11 24.14 -3.51
C ALA A 8 -38.49 24.82 -3.69
N ASN A 9 -39.52 24.04 -4.04
CA ASN A 9 -40.88 24.54 -4.22
C ASN A 9 -41.50 25.09 -2.92
N ILE A 10 -41.35 24.37 -1.79
CA ILE A 10 -41.89 24.81 -0.49
C ILE A 10 -41.20 26.08 0.01
N LYS A 11 -39.87 26.20 -0.18
CA LYS A 11 -39.14 27.45 0.10
C LYS A 11 -39.70 28.62 -0.70
N GLN A 12 -40.00 28.41 -1.98
CA GLN A 12 -40.55 29.43 -2.86
C GLN A 12 -41.96 29.86 -2.42
N GLU A 13 -42.80 28.91 -2.04
CA GLU A 13 -44.18 29.16 -1.61
C GLU A 13 -44.26 29.90 -0.27
N ASN A 14 -43.43 29.51 0.71
CA ASN A 14 -43.37 30.16 2.01
C ASN A 14 -42.84 31.60 1.93
N VAL A 15 -41.83 31.83 1.08
CA VAL A 15 -41.30 33.17 0.81
C VAL A 15 -42.32 34.03 0.07
N ALA A 16 -43.08 33.46 -0.88
CA ALA A 16 -44.14 34.16 -1.59
C ALA A 16 -45.26 34.63 -0.63
N ARG A 17 -45.70 33.80 0.32
CA ARG A 17 -46.73 34.20 1.32
C ARG A 17 -46.27 35.37 2.20
N VAL A 18 -44.99 35.41 2.58
CA VAL A 18 -44.43 36.53 3.35
C VAL A 18 -44.32 37.80 2.49
N ILE A 19 -43.93 37.67 1.23
CA ILE A 19 -43.88 38.79 0.28
C ILE A 19 -45.27 39.36 0.02
N ASP A 20 -46.27 38.51 -0.26
CA ASP A 20 -47.67 38.92 -0.49
C ASP A 20 -48.23 39.67 0.72
N PHE A 21 -47.92 39.21 1.93
CA PHE A 21 -48.31 39.90 3.16
C PHE A 21 -47.65 41.29 3.28
N LEU A 22 -46.35 41.39 2.99
CA LEU A 22 -45.62 42.67 3.02
C LEU A 22 -46.12 43.65 1.95
N GLU A 23 -46.47 43.17 0.75
CA GLU A 23 -47.04 43.98 -0.33
C GLU A 23 -48.45 44.47 0.00
N GLN A 24 -49.31 43.62 0.58
CA GLN A 24 -50.65 44.02 1.03
C GLN A 24 -50.59 45.10 2.11
N ASN A 25 -49.63 45.02 3.03
CA ASN A 25 -49.48 45.99 4.10
C ASN A 25 -48.84 47.31 3.64
N LYS A 26 -47.96 47.27 2.64
CA LYS A 26 -47.33 48.46 2.03
C LYS A 26 -48.36 49.39 1.37
N ASN A 27 -49.48 48.86 0.90
CA ASN A 27 -50.54 49.65 0.25
C ASN A 27 -51.44 50.42 1.24
N ARG A 28 -51.23 50.32 2.56
CA ARG A 28 -52.08 50.89 3.63
C ARG A 28 -51.50 52.13 4.32
N ASP A 29 -50.61 52.87 3.66
CA ASP A 29 -50.11 54.19 4.09
C ASP A 29 -49.61 54.29 5.56
N GLY A 30 -49.03 53.20 6.09
CA GLY A 30 -48.25 53.20 7.33
C GLY A 30 -48.98 52.87 8.64
N GLU A 31 -50.30 52.64 8.65
CA GLU A 31 -51.01 52.15 9.84
C GLU A 31 -50.91 50.62 9.95
N VAL A 32 -49.88 50.14 10.67
CA VAL A 32 -49.75 48.72 11.03
C VAL A 32 -50.62 48.43 12.25
N SER A 33 -51.62 47.56 12.10
CA SER A 33 -52.48 47.14 13.21
C SER A 33 -51.88 45.97 13.99
N LEU A 34 -52.31 45.80 15.25
CA LEU A 34 -51.96 44.64 16.08
C LEU A 34 -52.35 43.32 15.40
N THR A 35 -53.45 43.32 14.65
CA THR A 35 -53.93 42.17 13.87
C THR A 35 -52.95 41.79 12.77
N ASP A 36 -52.31 42.77 12.13
CA ASP A 36 -51.30 42.52 11.09
C ASP A 36 -50.04 41.89 11.70
N VAL A 37 -49.62 42.33 12.89
CA VAL A 37 -48.48 41.73 13.62
C VAL A 37 -48.79 40.28 14.02
N MET A 38 -50.02 39.99 14.45
CA MET A 38 -50.46 38.64 14.79
C MET A 38 -50.50 37.74 13.55
N HIS A 39 -51.01 38.22 12.42
CA HIS A 39 -51.02 37.47 11.17
C HIS A 39 -49.60 37.18 10.66
N LEU A 40 -48.69 38.16 10.75
CA LEU A 40 -47.29 37.94 10.38
C LEU A 40 -46.63 36.90 11.27
N ALA A 41 -46.87 36.94 12.58
CA ALA A 41 -46.35 35.95 13.52
C ALA A 41 -46.89 34.53 13.22
N GLU A 42 -48.16 34.42 12.83
CA GLU A 42 -48.80 33.16 12.44
C GLU A 42 -48.23 32.60 11.13
N VAL A 43 -48.07 33.45 10.11
CA VAL A 43 -47.45 33.08 8.82
C VAL A 43 -45.99 32.69 9.00
N MET A 44 -45.22 33.43 9.81
CA MET A 44 -43.83 33.10 10.13
C MET A 44 -43.74 31.78 10.92
N SER A 45 -44.60 31.56 11.91
CA SER A 45 -44.60 30.33 12.71
C SER A 45 -44.99 29.11 11.89
N GLY A 46 -46.01 29.23 11.02
CA GLY A 46 -46.40 28.17 10.09
C GLY A 46 -45.30 27.85 9.09
N SER A 47 -44.68 28.87 8.49
CA SER A 47 -43.55 28.70 7.57
C SER A 47 -42.34 28.04 8.24
N MET A 48 -42.03 28.39 9.49
CA MET A 48 -40.92 27.79 10.23
C MET A 48 -41.21 26.32 10.58
N HIS A 49 -42.46 26.01 10.92
CA HIS A 49 -42.91 24.65 11.18
C HIS A 49 -42.83 23.77 9.93
N ASP A 50 -43.29 24.27 8.78
CA ASP A 50 -43.23 23.57 7.48
C ASP A 50 -41.79 23.36 7.00
N PHE A 51 -40.92 24.35 7.24
CA PHE A 51 -39.49 24.23 6.94
C PHE A 51 -38.83 23.16 7.81
N LEU A 52 -39.06 23.18 9.13
CA LEU A 52 -38.49 22.19 10.05
C LEU A 52 -39.03 20.79 9.78
N SER A 53 -40.33 20.64 9.54
CA SER A 53 -40.96 19.33 9.27
C SER A 53 -40.47 18.69 7.97
N THR A 54 -39.99 19.49 7.02
CA THR A 54 -39.46 19.01 5.73
C THR A 54 -37.95 18.83 5.73
N VAL A 55 -37.20 19.76 6.35
CA VAL A 55 -35.73 19.74 6.37
C VAL A 55 -35.18 18.73 7.37
N GLN A 56 -35.82 18.61 8.52
CA GLN A 56 -35.33 17.75 9.58
C GLN A 56 -35.31 16.26 9.18
N PRO A 57 -36.32 15.69 8.51
CA PRO A 57 -36.26 14.31 8.02
C PRO A 57 -35.16 14.09 6.98
N THR A 58 -35.02 15.00 6.01
CA THR A 58 -34.03 14.86 4.92
C THR A 58 -32.60 14.94 5.46
N VAL A 59 -32.28 15.93 6.29
CA VAL A 59 -30.95 16.03 6.90
C VAL A 59 -30.68 14.83 7.82
N THR A 60 -31.69 14.38 8.56
CA THR A 60 -31.55 13.19 9.41
C THR A 60 -31.30 11.93 8.58
N GLU A 61 -31.94 11.79 7.42
CA GLU A 61 -31.75 10.68 6.50
C GLU A 61 -30.35 10.71 5.86
N GLU A 62 -29.88 11.87 5.41
CA GLU A 62 -28.53 12.04 4.89
C GLU A 62 -27.45 11.74 5.95
N LEU A 63 -27.60 12.26 7.17
CA LEU A 63 -26.68 11.96 8.27
C LEU A 63 -26.70 10.46 8.64
N LYS A 64 -27.85 9.80 8.58
CA LYS A 64 -27.96 8.34 8.78
C LYS A 64 -27.24 7.57 7.67
N LEU A 65 -27.33 8.02 6.42
CA LEU A 65 -26.59 7.42 5.31
C LEU A 65 -25.08 7.58 5.50
N ILE A 66 -24.60 8.77 5.87
CA ILE A 66 -23.18 9.01 6.17
C ILE A 66 -22.71 8.13 7.34
N ALA A 67 -23.47 8.09 8.43
CA ALA A 67 -23.14 7.25 9.58
C ALA A 67 -23.08 5.76 9.22
N LYS A 68 -23.98 5.29 8.35
CA LYS A 68 -23.97 3.92 7.83
C LYS A 68 -22.72 3.65 7.00
N GLU A 69 -22.34 4.55 6.09
CA GLU A 69 -21.13 4.38 5.29
C GLU A 69 -19.85 4.43 6.14
N ILE A 70 -19.77 5.31 7.16
CA ILE A 70 -18.66 5.33 8.12
C ILE A 70 -18.57 4.00 8.88
N THR A 71 -19.71 3.46 9.32
CA THR A 71 -19.75 2.18 10.06
C THR A 71 -19.27 1.03 9.18
N ARG A 72 -19.76 0.97 7.94
CA ARG A 72 -19.29 0.01 6.93
C ARG A 72 -17.78 0.14 6.71
N MET A 73 -17.28 1.35 6.47
CA MET A 73 -15.84 1.58 6.27
C MET A 73 -15.00 1.13 7.47
N LYS A 74 -15.48 1.36 8.70
CA LYS A 74 -14.82 0.85 9.91
C LYS A 74 -14.77 -0.68 9.94
N GLU A 75 -15.83 -1.36 9.53
CA GLU A 75 -15.86 -2.82 9.44
C GLU A 75 -14.86 -3.32 8.39
N GLU A 76 -14.78 -2.69 7.22
CA GLU A 76 -13.80 -3.04 6.16
C GLU A 76 -12.35 -2.84 6.67
N ILE A 77 -12.07 -1.72 7.36
CA ILE A 77 -10.74 -1.47 7.97
C ILE A 77 -10.40 -2.56 9.01
N CYS A 78 -11.37 -2.99 9.81
CA CYS A 78 -11.16 -4.08 10.76
C CYS A 78 -10.87 -5.42 10.04
N GLN A 79 -11.51 -5.69 8.90
CA GLN A 79 -11.33 -6.92 8.11
C GLN A 79 -9.94 -7.03 7.46
N LEU A 80 -9.29 -5.88 7.19
CA LEU A 80 -7.89 -5.84 6.76
C LEU A 80 -6.97 -6.55 7.78
N ARG A 81 -7.35 -6.58 9.07
CA ARG A 81 -6.54 -7.16 10.17
C ARG A 81 -5.10 -6.65 10.15
N ALA A 82 -4.92 -5.34 9.89
CA ALA A 82 -3.60 -4.70 9.78
C ALA A 82 -2.67 -4.98 10.98
N ASN A 83 -3.23 -5.03 12.20
CA ASN A 83 -2.47 -5.39 13.40
C ASN A 83 -1.93 -6.83 13.39
N ASP A 84 -2.65 -7.79 12.79
CA ASP A 84 -2.16 -9.17 12.65
C ASP A 84 -1.05 -9.25 11.58
N MET A 85 -1.19 -8.46 10.51
CA MET A 85 -0.18 -8.38 9.45
C MET A 85 1.11 -7.76 9.97
N THR A 86 1.03 -6.59 10.59
CA THR A 86 2.19 -5.84 11.11
C THR A 86 2.78 -6.45 12.37
N GLY A 87 1.96 -7.04 13.24
CA GLY A 87 2.41 -7.62 14.50
C GLY A 87 2.93 -9.06 14.40
N ASN A 88 2.40 -9.85 13.46
CA ASN A 88 2.74 -11.28 13.37
C ASN A 88 3.25 -11.66 11.97
N LYS A 89 2.45 -11.50 10.92
CA LYS A 89 2.75 -12.08 9.59
C LYS A 89 4.02 -11.54 8.95
N ILE A 90 4.18 -10.22 8.92
CA ILE A 90 5.36 -9.57 8.33
C ILE A 90 6.63 -9.89 9.15
N PRO A 91 6.64 -9.75 10.49
CA PRO A 91 7.77 -10.19 11.30
C PRO A 91 8.11 -11.68 11.14
N ASP A 92 7.11 -12.55 11.05
CA ASP A 92 7.32 -13.99 10.82
C ASP A 92 8.01 -14.25 9.49
N ALA A 93 7.55 -13.60 8.41
CA ALA A 93 8.18 -13.70 7.10
C ALA A 93 9.63 -13.18 7.13
N GLY A 94 9.89 -12.08 7.85
CA GLY A 94 11.25 -11.58 8.08
C GLY A 94 12.15 -12.61 8.77
N ARG A 95 11.66 -13.25 9.83
CA ARG A 95 12.41 -14.32 10.53
C ARG A 95 12.71 -15.52 9.64
N GLU A 96 11.81 -15.87 8.71
CA GLU A 96 12.08 -16.93 7.74
C GLU A 96 13.18 -16.52 6.75
N LEU A 97 13.20 -15.26 6.31
CA LEU A 97 14.26 -14.73 5.43
C LEU A 97 15.62 -14.71 6.13
N ASP A 98 15.68 -14.28 7.39
CA ASP A 98 16.92 -14.29 8.18
C ASP A 98 17.46 -15.73 8.33
N ALA A 99 16.58 -16.68 8.63
CA ALA A 99 16.96 -18.09 8.77
C ALA A 99 17.39 -18.72 7.43
N ILE A 100 16.90 -18.23 6.29
CA ILE A 100 17.42 -18.62 4.98
C ILE A 100 18.86 -18.16 4.83
N VAL A 101 19.15 -16.88 5.14
CA VAL A 101 20.50 -16.33 5.03
C VAL A 101 21.47 -17.13 5.89
N GLU A 102 21.14 -17.35 7.16
CA GLU A 102 21.98 -18.12 8.09
C GLU A 102 22.25 -19.55 7.59
N ALA A 103 21.21 -20.28 7.16
CA ALA A 103 21.36 -21.64 6.63
C ALA A 103 22.19 -21.68 5.35
N THR A 104 22.03 -20.68 4.47
CA THR A 104 22.82 -20.59 3.23
C THR A 104 24.29 -20.28 3.52
N GLU A 105 24.57 -19.44 4.52
CA GLU A 105 25.93 -19.11 4.92
C GLU A 105 26.64 -20.32 5.55
N GLU A 106 25.98 -21.01 6.49
CA GLU A 106 26.51 -22.20 7.15
C GLU A 106 26.82 -23.32 6.14
N ALA A 107 25.89 -23.57 5.21
CA ALA A 107 26.10 -24.56 4.17
C ALA A 107 27.22 -24.17 3.20
N THR A 108 27.30 -22.89 2.81
CA THR A 108 28.37 -22.41 1.93
C THR A 108 29.74 -22.56 2.60
N ASN A 109 29.86 -22.20 3.87
CA ASN A 109 31.10 -22.42 4.64
C ASN A 109 31.49 -23.90 4.68
N THR A 110 30.52 -24.79 4.97
CA THR A 110 30.77 -26.25 4.98
C THR A 110 31.25 -26.77 3.62
N ILE A 111 30.67 -26.28 2.52
CA ILE A 111 31.07 -26.65 1.16
C ILE A 111 32.47 -26.14 0.85
N MET A 112 32.79 -24.90 1.22
CA MET A 112 34.12 -24.32 1.00
C MET A 112 35.20 -25.05 1.81
N GLU A 113 34.97 -25.32 3.09
CA GLU A 113 35.89 -26.08 3.95
C GLU A 113 36.15 -27.48 3.39
N ALA A 114 35.11 -28.17 2.93
CA ALA A 114 35.27 -29.49 2.31
C ALA A 114 36.10 -29.43 1.01
N ALA A 115 35.91 -28.39 0.20
CA ALA A 115 36.70 -28.17 -1.01
C ALA A 115 38.16 -27.82 -0.71
N GLU A 116 38.41 -26.97 0.30
CA GLU A 116 39.75 -26.60 0.77
C GLU A 116 40.52 -27.83 1.27
N ASP A 117 39.87 -28.69 2.06
CA ASP A 117 40.47 -29.92 2.57
C ASP A 117 40.86 -30.88 1.43
N ILE A 118 40.04 -30.97 0.37
CA ILE A 118 40.38 -31.78 -0.81
C ILE A 118 41.59 -31.19 -1.55
N MET A 119 41.63 -29.87 -1.75
CA MET A 119 42.75 -29.21 -2.44
C MET A 119 44.07 -29.30 -1.65
N GLY A 120 43.99 -29.30 -0.33
CA GLY A 120 45.15 -29.39 0.57
C GLY A 120 45.63 -30.81 0.86
N ALA A 121 44.92 -31.84 0.38
CA ALA A 121 45.24 -33.23 0.69
C ALA A 121 46.53 -33.71 0.00
N ASP A 122 47.30 -34.54 0.72
CA ASP A 122 48.46 -35.21 0.14
C ASP A 122 48.03 -36.30 -0.85
N THR A 123 48.47 -36.15 -2.10
CA THR A 123 48.16 -37.11 -3.18
C THR A 123 49.16 -38.26 -3.27
N SER A 124 50.16 -38.31 -2.38
CA SER A 124 51.20 -39.35 -2.39
C SER A 124 50.67 -40.72 -1.96
N ASP A 125 49.69 -40.74 -1.05
CA ASP A 125 48.93 -41.92 -0.66
C ASP A 125 47.56 -41.92 -1.36
N THR A 126 47.48 -42.66 -2.46
CA THR A 126 46.27 -42.74 -3.30
C THR A 126 45.07 -43.28 -2.55
N GLU A 127 45.24 -44.24 -1.63
CA GLU A 127 44.12 -44.89 -0.95
C GLU A 127 43.53 -43.94 0.10
N ALA A 128 44.39 -43.29 0.89
CA ALA A 128 43.98 -42.25 1.84
C ALA A 128 43.36 -41.03 1.14
N TYR A 129 43.90 -40.61 0.00
CA TYR A 129 43.35 -39.50 -0.79
C TYR A 129 41.95 -39.83 -1.33
N GLN A 130 41.75 -41.04 -1.88
CA GLN A 130 40.44 -41.46 -2.37
C GLN A 130 39.38 -41.51 -1.26
N GLU A 131 39.74 -42.01 -0.08
CA GLU A 131 38.85 -42.04 1.07
C GLU A 131 38.48 -40.62 1.54
N LEU A 132 39.46 -39.73 1.65
CA LEU A 132 39.23 -38.32 2.02
C LEU A 132 38.29 -37.63 1.03
N VAL A 133 38.57 -37.74 -0.27
CA VAL A 133 37.73 -37.12 -1.31
C VAL A 133 36.30 -37.67 -1.26
N SER A 134 36.14 -38.99 -1.10
CA SER A 134 34.80 -39.59 -0.99
C SER A 134 34.04 -39.05 0.21
N ASN A 135 34.69 -38.95 1.38
CA ASN A 135 34.06 -38.43 2.59
C ASN A 135 33.68 -36.95 2.45
N LYS A 136 34.56 -36.12 1.89
CA LYS A 136 34.29 -34.70 1.67
C LYS A 136 33.20 -34.45 0.65
N MET A 137 33.10 -35.27 -0.40
CA MET A 137 31.99 -35.21 -1.35
C MET A 137 30.66 -35.55 -0.69
N ILE A 138 30.62 -36.52 0.23
CA ILE A 138 29.42 -36.80 1.04
C ILE A 138 29.04 -35.57 1.85
N SER A 139 29.99 -34.94 2.56
CA SER A 139 29.72 -33.71 3.33
C SER A 139 29.19 -32.57 2.45
N ILE A 140 29.69 -32.40 1.23
CA ILE A 140 29.17 -31.41 0.27
C ILE A 140 27.72 -31.74 -0.11
N PHE A 141 27.40 -32.99 -0.43
CA PHE A 141 26.02 -33.37 -0.76
C PHE A 141 25.07 -33.21 0.42
N GLU A 142 25.52 -33.51 1.64
CA GLU A 142 24.76 -33.28 2.86
C GLU A 142 24.54 -31.78 3.10
N ALA A 143 25.57 -30.95 2.93
CA ALA A 143 25.45 -29.51 3.07
C ALA A 143 24.42 -28.97 2.08
N CYS A 144 24.46 -29.36 0.80
CA CYS A 144 23.52 -28.95 -0.25
C CYS A 144 22.03 -29.21 0.07
N THR A 145 21.72 -30.06 1.05
CA THR A 145 20.33 -30.26 1.51
C THR A 145 19.72 -28.98 2.12
N PHE A 146 20.53 -27.95 2.44
CA PHE A 146 20.06 -26.61 2.81
C PHE A 146 19.05 -26.05 1.80
N GLN A 147 19.20 -26.40 0.52
CA GLN A 147 18.32 -25.91 -0.55
C GLN A 147 16.85 -26.32 -0.33
N ASP A 148 16.60 -27.53 0.18
CA ASP A 148 15.23 -27.99 0.44
C ASP A 148 14.58 -27.16 1.56
N ILE A 149 15.30 -26.96 2.66
CA ILE A 149 14.84 -26.13 3.78
C ILE A 149 14.63 -24.68 3.33
N THR A 150 15.56 -24.13 2.55
CA THR A 150 15.42 -22.78 1.96
C THR A 150 14.19 -22.69 1.06
N GLY A 151 13.93 -23.68 0.21
CA GLY A 151 12.74 -23.72 -0.64
C GLY A 151 11.43 -23.74 0.15
N GLN A 152 11.38 -24.52 1.24
CA GLN A 152 10.23 -24.55 2.14
C GLN A 152 10.00 -23.20 2.83
N ARG A 153 11.07 -22.55 3.32
CA ARG A 153 11.00 -21.24 3.97
C ARG A 153 10.57 -20.14 3.00
N ILE A 154 11.12 -20.12 1.78
CA ILE A 154 10.71 -19.19 0.72
C ILE A 154 9.22 -19.38 0.42
N SER A 155 8.75 -20.63 0.28
CA SER A 155 7.33 -20.92 0.03
C SER A 155 6.43 -20.36 1.14
N LYS A 156 6.86 -20.41 2.40
CA LYS A 156 6.15 -19.83 3.54
C LYS A 156 6.11 -18.30 3.49
N VAL A 157 7.22 -17.66 3.12
CA VAL A 157 7.29 -16.20 2.91
C VAL A 157 6.34 -15.78 1.79
N VAL A 158 6.42 -16.43 0.62
CA VAL A 158 5.54 -16.14 -0.54
C VAL A 158 4.07 -16.31 -0.17
N THR A 159 3.72 -17.39 0.53
CA THR A 159 2.34 -17.61 1.01
C THR A 159 1.87 -16.46 1.91
N THR A 160 2.76 -15.94 2.76
CA THR A 160 2.45 -14.82 3.65
C THR A 160 2.27 -13.51 2.89
N LEU A 161 3.10 -13.25 1.88
CA LEU A 161 2.97 -12.08 1.01
C LEU A 161 1.67 -12.13 0.18
N ASN A 162 1.31 -13.29 -0.38
CA ASN A 162 0.05 -13.46 -1.10
C ASN A 162 -1.17 -13.22 -0.19
N TYR A 163 -1.11 -13.69 1.05
CA TYR A 163 -2.17 -13.41 2.04
C TYR A 163 -2.32 -11.90 2.31
N ILE A 164 -1.19 -11.18 2.39
CA ILE A 164 -1.18 -9.74 2.59
C ILE A 164 -1.77 -9.03 1.36
N ASP A 165 -1.34 -9.42 0.17
CA ASP A 165 -1.78 -8.85 -1.10
C ASP A 165 -3.29 -9.01 -1.32
N GLU A 166 -3.84 -10.19 -1.05
CA GLU A 166 -5.29 -10.44 -1.16
C GLU A 166 -6.09 -9.51 -0.24
N ARG A 167 -5.60 -9.25 0.98
CA ARG A 167 -6.28 -8.38 1.95
C ARG A 167 -6.18 -6.91 1.60
N VAL A 168 -5.02 -6.47 1.12
CA VAL A 168 -4.83 -5.07 0.68
C VAL A 168 -5.65 -4.80 -0.58
N SER A 169 -5.60 -5.70 -1.56
CA SER A 169 -6.40 -5.60 -2.79
C SER A 169 -7.90 -5.56 -2.50
N SER A 170 -8.38 -6.45 -1.64
CA SER A 170 -9.77 -6.43 -1.19
C SER A 170 -10.13 -5.10 -0.52
N PHE A 171 -9.28 -4.59 0.36
CA PHE A 171 -9.53 -3.31 1.02
C PHE A 171 -9.61 -2.12 0.05
N ILE A 172 -8.72 -2.07 -0.96
CA ILE A 172 -8.73 -1.03 -2.00
C ILE A 172 -10.03 -1.08 -2.81
N GLU A 173 -10.45 -2.28 -3.24
CA GLU A 173 -11.72 -2.47 -3.98
C GLU A 173 -12.93 -1.95 -3.18
N HIS A 174 -12.95 -2.22 -1.88
CA HIS A 174 -14.05 -1.81 -1.00
C HIS A 174 -14.07 -0.30 -0.70
N LEU A 175 -12.91 0.36 -0.61
CA LEU A 175 -12.86 1.82 -0.41
C LEU A 175 -13.26 2.63 -1.65
N ARG A 176 -13.31 2.02 -2.85
CA ARG A 176 -13.54 2.73 -4.12
C ARG A 176 -12.63 3.96 -4.27
N ILE A 177 -11.38 3.85 -3.83
CA ILE A 177 -10.39 4.90 -4.02
C ILE A 177 -10.25 5.07 -5.54
N PRO A 178 -10.45 6.27 -6.11
CA PRO A 178 -10.16 6.51 -7.51
C PRO A 178 -8.72 6.09 -7.82
N GLU A 179 -8.49 5.36 -8.92
CA GLU A 179 -7.13 4.95 -9.34
C GLU A 179 -6.18 6.17 -9.46
N ASP A 180 -6.73 7.35 -9.74
CA ASP A 180 -5.99 8.62 -9.85
C ASP A 180 -5.56 9.24 -8.50
N LEU A 181 -5.83 8.59 -7.37
CA LEU A 181 -5.40 9.01 -6.03
C LEU A 181 -4.08 8.36 -5.62
N ASP A 182 -3.25 8.01 -6.60
CA ASP A 182 -1.81 7.79 -6.42
C ASP A 182 -1.19 9.10 -5.92
N ALA A 183 -1.19 9.28 -4.60
CA ALA A 183 -0.26 10.21 -4.00
C ALA A 183 1.13 9.69 -4.34
N GLU A 184 1.88 10.40 -5.19
CA GLU A 184 3.30 10.16 -5.41
C GLU A 184 3.96 10.08 -4.03
N LEU A 185 4.29 8.87 -3.59
CA LEU A 185 5.08 8.65 -2.39
C LEU A 185 6.44 9.27 -2.70
N GLN A 186 6.69 10.46 -2.17
CA GLN A 186 7.99 11.10 -2.30
C GLN A 186 9.02 10.22 -1.59
N GLU A 187 9.90 9.60 -2.38
CA GLU A 187 11.03 8.85 -1.86
C GLU A 187 11.86 9.76 -0.97
N SER A 188 12.12 9.32 0.26
CA SER A 188 13.00 10.06 1.16
C SER A 188 14.44 10.04 0.66
N ASP A 189 15.23 11.06 1.00
CA ASP A 189 16.66 11.10 0.66
C ASP A 189 17.44 9.89 1.22
N GLU A 190 16.94 9.23 2.25
CA GLU A 190 17.51 8.02 2.82
C GLU A 190 17.21 6.77 1.99
N GLU A 191 15.98 6.62 1.50
CA GLU A 191 15.58 5.54 0.59
C GLU A 191 16.31 5.62 -0.75
N ARG A 192 16.45 6.82 -1.32
CA ARG A 192 17.22 7.05 -2.55
C ARG A 192 18.67 6.60 -2.40
N ARG A 193 19.34 7.04 -1.32
CA ARG A 193 20.72 6.64 -1.03
C ARG A 193 20.87 5.14 -0.84
N LYS A 194 19.90 4.49 -0.18
CA LYS A 194 19.94 3.04 0.05
C LYS A 194 19.77 2.25 -1.24
N ARG A 195 18.92 2.73 -2.15
CA ARG A 195 18.73 2.17 -3.50
C ARG A 195 20.01 2.29 -4.35
N GLU A 196 20.66 3.45 -4.30
CA GLU A 196 21.95 3.71 -4.97
C GLU A 196 23.11 2.86 -4.39
N LEU A 197 23.01 2.44 -3.12
CA LEU A 197 24.02 1.63 -2.43
C LEU A 197 23.91 0.12 -2.69
N ILE A 198 22.87 -0.36 -3.38
CA ILE A 198 22.73 -1.78 -3.73
C ILE A 198 23.84 -2.12 -4.73
N LEU A 199 24.86 -2.83 -4.26
CA LEU A 199 25.80 -3.49 -5.16
C LEU A 199 25.02 -4.52 -5.99
N HIS A 200 25.00 -4.35 -7.30
CA HIS A 200 24.42 -5.34 -8.20
C HIS A 200 25.14 -6.68 -7.98
N GLY A 201 24.41 -7.68 -7.50
CA GLY A 201 24.87 -9.07 -7.50
C GLY A 201 24.94 -9.63 -8.93
N PRO A 202 25.23 -10.93 -9.10
CA PRO A 202 25.17 -11.58 -10.41
C PRO A 202 23.82 -11.29 -11.07
N GLN A 203 23.84 -10.60 -12.22
CA GLN A 203 22.64 -10.20 -12.94
C GLN A 203 21.96 -11.44 -13.55
N HIS A 204 20.63 -11.41 -13.67
CA HIS A 204 19.88 -12.48 -14.34
C HIS A 204 20.34 -12.64 -15.80
N ASP A 205 20.15 -13.84 -16.36
CA ASP A 205 20.49 -14.13 -17.77
C ASP A 205 19.78 -13.12 -18.70
N GLY A 206 20.58 -12.34 -19.42
CA GLY A 206 20.12 -11.31 -20.36
C GLY A 206 19.93 -9.91 -19.76
N GLU A 207 20.07 -9.74 -18.44
CA GLU A 207 20.07 -8.43 -17.77
C GLU A 207 21.49 -7.91 -17.49
N GLY A 208 22.50 -8.75 -17.78
CA GLY A 208 23.93 -8.46 -17.83
C GLY A 208 24.28 -7.24 -18.70
N VAL A 209 25.21 -6.39 -18.25
CA VAL A 209 25.94 -5.50 -19.18
C VAL A 209 26.62 -6.37 -20.23
N SER A 210 26.31 -6.15 -21.51
CA SER A 210 26.86 -6.98 -22.58
C SER A 210 28.36 -6.71 -22.76
N GLN A 211 29.12 -7.71 -23.24
CA GLN A 211 30.55 -7.52 -23.52
C GLN A 211 30.78 -6.37 -24.52
N ASP A 212 29.86 -6.17 -25.46
CA ASP A 212 29.91 -5.06 -26.42
C ASP A 212 29.75 -3.68 -25.73
N ASP A 213 28.92 -3.60 -24.68
CA ASP A 213 28.77 -2.39 -23.87
C ASP A 213 30.01 -2.12 -23.01
N ILE A 214 30.61 -3.19 -22.44
CA ILE A 214 31.87 -3.12 -21.70
C ILE A 214 33.00 -2.62 -22.60
N ASP A 215 33.11 -3.20 -23.79
CA ASP A 215 34.13 -2.83 -24.76
C ASP A 215 33.94 -1.36 -25.22
N SER A 216 32.70 -0.94 -25.48
CA SER A 216 32.38 0.47 -25.81
C SER A 216 32.79 1.45 -24.70
N MET A 217 32.55 1.09 -23.44
CA MET A 217 32.96 1.91 -22.28
C MET A 217 34.48 1.96 -22.10
N LEU A 218 35.18 0.85 -22.36
CA LEU A 218 36.64 0.74 -22.17
C LEU A 218 37.46 1.26 -23.35
N MET A 219 36.90 1.33 -24.56
CA MET A 219 37.56 1.89 -25.75
C MET A 219 37.94 3.36 -25.58
N GLY A 220 37.15 4.13 -24.82
CA GLY A 220 37.50 5.51 -24.46
C GLY A 220 38.70 5.61 -23.53
N ALA A 221 38.85 4.66 -22.60
CA ALA A 221 39.96 4.62 -21.65
C ALA A 221 41.25 4.07 -22.28
N GLN A 222 41.13 3.12 -23.21
CA GLN A 222 42.26 2.54 -23.94
C GLN A 222 43.03 3.61 -24.73
N ALA A 223 42.31 4.51 -25.41
CA ALA A 223 42.92 5.60 -26.19
C ALA A 223 43.64 6.65 -25.33
N ASP A 224 43.25 6.82 -24.06
CA ASP A 224 43.92 7.72 -23.12
C ASP A 224 45.08 7.04 -22.38
N ILE A 225 45.02 5.72 -22.18
CA ILE A 225 46.14 4.90 -21.70
C ILE A 225 47.25 4.83 -22.75
N ASP A 226 46.91 4.66 -24.03
CA ASP A 226 47.90 4.60 -25.11
C ASP A 226 48.67 5.94 -25.25
N LYS A 227 48.00 7.08 -25.02
CA LYS A 227 48.66 8.41 -24.97
C LYS A 227 49.60 8.61 -23.79
N LEU A 228 49.55 7.78 -22.75
CA LEU A 228 50.46 7.83 -21.59
C LEU A 228 51.78 7.10 -21.85
N PHE A 229 51.84 6.27 -22.89
CA PHE A 229 53.01 5.45 -23.24
C PHE A 229 53.67 5.83 -24.58
N ASP A 230 53.12 6.81 -25.32
CA ASP A 230 53.75 7.51 -26.46
C ASP A 230 54.40 8.85 -26.03
#